data_AF-A0A9Q0AME5-F1
#
_entry.id   AF-A0A9Q0AME5-F1
#
_cell.length_a   1.000
_cell.length_b   1.000
_cell.length_c   1.000
_cell.angle_alpha   90.00
_cell.angle_beta   90.00
_cell.angle_gamma   90.00
#
_symmetry.space_group_name_H-M   'P 1'
#
loop_
_entity.id
_entity.type
_entity.pdbx_description
1 polymer ?
#
loop_
_entity_poly.entity_id
_entity_poly.type
_entity_poly.pdbx_seq_one_letter_code
_entity_poly.pdbx_strand_id
1 'polypeptide(L)'
;MPAPTSEICGSGSNCELLTVNGTKAYRFKRGFEPGSHDYQKRFYEMPGVQGVARRDDKVETKVVMGETMMQWGCETDVQAKIKDAINSACRKEGGCDEGSPKSFDIRKWEGTSKEPSDAKLNIRLDGKYSNEKAKNALQEALQATAKGDSVTTNDQKWIVRATPSGSHWGMTDRGGKCAEKQFPNYVAINRFENGNLRESMEFRAELVEGKKNCLGVTIMGAIAGAINPIAGKFFGAVKVLFPKPLQPGGEIAFISPSYRINNEQRSAISRAKGLLSSRGYMVRELFTPDTGIQSSIANRLSELRAAFSDSSVSAVICTIGGPSFTELLPSLIADTELHGIIRANPKIVVGYSDITGLHWFLHAMTGLRTFYGPGAIPELCEPIAEKDDGYEGSALAFCVKHLFRAITDPEPIGDIARSATYAPAMPRIFFGDPESVEPTKLVPATGWTWLRPGKAQGRLFGGCLTVMARLAGVQAIVPDWNGRIVFFETATGDDDVSGNPLERVRAGMADLIAQGVFENAAGLVVGRPFGYDSPERKEEYMNVIKGLLCDGRLAEKKFPILFNVDFGHTTPMVTLPLDGLAVLDSEKDQFAIIESVLST
;
A
#
# COMPACT_ATOMS: atom_id res chain seq x y z
N MET A 1 -14.07 8.72 73.09
CA MET A 1 -13.44 9.90 72.43
C MET A 1 -14.19 10.15 71.13
N PRO A 2 -14.51 11.41 70.80
CA PRO A 2 -15.49 11.72 69.76
C PRO A 2 -14.99 11.30 68.37
N ALA A 3 -15.94 10.96 67.50
CA ALA A 3 -15.69 10.64 66.09
C ALA A 3 -14.93 11.78 65.39
N PRO A 4 -14.03 11.49 64.44
CA PRO A 4 -13.45 12.52 63.59
C PRO A 4 -14.49 12.94 62.55
N THR A 5 -15.47 13.72 62.97
CA THR A 5 -16.15 14.69 62.12
C THR A 5 -15.30 15.96 62.12
N SER A 6 -14.33 16.01 61.23
CA SER A 6 -13.85 17.27 60.66
C SER A 6 -13.27 16.96 59.28
N GLU A 7 -13.76 17.70 58.30
CA GLU A 7 -13.57 17.46 56.88
C GLU A 7 -12.08 17.36 56.51
N ILE A 8 -11.75 16.47 55.56
CA ILE A 8 -10.45 16.43 54.86
C ILE A 8 -10.06 17.83 54.33
N CYS A 9 -11.04 18.72 54.20
CA CYS A 9 -11.00 19.96 53.47
C CYS A 9 -11.51 21.12 54.37
N GLY A 10 -10.74 21.50 55.40
CA GLY A 10 -11.03 22.64 56.26
C GLY A 10 -10.63 24.00 55.66
N SER A 11 -11.02 25.10 56.30
CA SER A 11 -10.70 26.47 55.89
C SER A 11 -9.18 26.67 55.70
N GLY A 12 -8.76 26.99 54.48
CA GLY A 12 -7.34 27.13 54.09
C GLY A 12 -6.68 25.88 53.50
N SER A 13 -7.37 24.75 53.40
CA SER A 13 -6.84 23.53 52.79
C SER A 13 -6.93 23.52 51.25
N ASN A 14 -6.09 22.70 50.59
CA ASN A 14 -6.05 22.55 49.12
C ASN A 14 -7.13 21.58 48.59
N CYS A 15 -8.24 21.48 49.30
CA CYS A 15 -9.36 20.63 48.96
C CYS A 15 -10.68 21.34 49.29
N GLU A 16 -11.76 20.93 48.65
CA GLU A 16 -13.13 21.39 48.86
C GLU A 16 -14.09 20.20 48.90
N LEU A 17 -14.98 20.16 49.91
CA LEU A 17 -16.03 19.15 49.98
C LEU A 17 -17.28 19.63 49.24
N LEU A 18 -17.74 18.83 48.29
CA LEU A 18 -18.96 19.04 47.51
C LEU A 18 -19.99 18.00 47.90
N THR A 19 -21.27 18.38 48.00
CA THR A 19 -22.37 17.43 48.16
C THR A 19 -23.26 17.50 46.94
N VAL A 20 -23.37 16.39 46.21
CA VAL A 20 -24.21 16.31 45.00
C VAL A 20 -25.12 15.09 45.16
N ASN A 21 -26.43 15.33 45.14
CA ASN A 21 -27.48 14.32 45.33
C ASN A 21 -27.33 13.47 46.62
N GLY A 22 -26.99 14.13 47.73
CA GLY A 22 -26.85 13.47 49.05
C GLY A 22 -25.52 12.76 49.27
N THR A 23 -24.70 12.61 48.23
CA THR A 23 -23.38 11.99 48.31
C THR A 23 -22.28 13.05 48.44
N LYS A 24 -21.40 12.87 49.43
CA LYS A 24 -20.25 13.75 49.69
C LYS A 24 -19.08 13.35 48.81
N ALA A 25 -18.50 14.30 48.09
CA ALA A 25 -17.36 14.13 47.19
C ALA A 25 -16.31 15.23 47.44
N TYR A 26 -15.02 14.89 47.43
CA TYR A 26 -13.93 15.83 47.70
C TYR A 26 -13.20 16.24 46.41
N ARG A 27 -12.98 17.53 46.22
CA ARG A 27 -12.30 18.14 45.07
C ARG A 27 -10.97 18.75 45.51
N PHE A 28 -9.85 18.23 45.01
CA PHE A 28 -8.50 18.72 45.36
C PHE A 28 -7.98 19.74 44.33
N LYS A 29 -7.18 20.72 44.78
CA LYS A 29 -6.49 21.67 43.90
C LYS A 29 -5.38 20.99 43.13
N ARG A 30 -5.09 21.56 41.95
CA ARG A 30 -4.14 21.02 40.98
C ARG A 30 -2.74 20.88 41.58
N GLY A 31 -2.17 19.68 41.53
CA GLY A 31 -0.87 19.33 42.14
C GLY A 31 -0.96 18.60 43.48
N PHE A 32 -2.14 18.50 44.09
CA PHE A 32 -2.37 17.80 45.36
C PHE A 32 -3.36 16.63 45.22
N GLU A 33 -3.52 16.11 44.01
CA GLU A 33 -4.40 14.98 43.73
C GLU A 33 -3.81 13.65 44.22
N PRO A 34 -4.64 12.65 44.53
CA PRO A 34 -4.18 11.31 44.87
C PRO A 34 -3.22 10.74 43.83
N GLY A 35 -1.95 10.54 44.24
CA GLY A 35 -0.85 10.09 43.39
C GLY A 35 0.14 11.17 42.94
N SER A 36 -0.11 12.46 43.23
CA SER A 36 0.89 13.51 43.02
C SER A 36 2.04 13.39 44.04
N HIS A 37 3.21 13.93 43.70
CA HIS A 37 4.40 13.80 44.56
C HIS A 37 4.19 14.41 45.96
N ASP A 38 3.47 15.53 46.08
CA ASP A 38 3.17 16.18 47.36
C ASP A 38 2.07 15.46 48.15
N TYR A 39 1.11 14.82 47.46
CA TYR A 39 0.11 13.94 48.07
C TYR A 39 0.77 12.67 48.63
N GLN A 40 1.65 12.05 47.84
CA GLN A 40 2.41 10.87 48.26
C GLN A 40 3.30 11.17 49.46
N LYS A 41 3.96 12.33 49.51
CA LYS A 41 4.84 12.71 50.63
C LYS A 41 4.12 12.84 51.98
N ARG A 42 2.81 13.11 51.99
CA ARG A 42 2.04 13.44 53.20
C ARG A 42 1.11 12.33 53.70
N PHE A 43 0.72 11.38 52.85
CA PHE A 43 -0.33 10.41 53.18
C PHE A 43 0.08 8.93 53.00
N TYR A 44 1.34 8.62 52.67
CA TYR A 44 1.80 7.24 52.47
C TYR A 44 2.09 6.41 53.74
N GLU A 45 1.84 6.95 54.94
CA GLU A 45 1.96 6.18 56.19
C GLU A 45 0.61 5.71 56.75
N MET A 46 -0.45 5.62 55.94
CA MET A 46 -1.72 5.02 56.39
C MET A 46 -1.78 3.53 56.03
N PRO A 47 -1.82 2.61 57.03
CA PRO A 47 -1.97 1.19 56.77
C PRO A 47 -3.40 0.88 56.30
N GLY A 48 -3.56 0.20 55.16
CA GLY A 48 -4.84 -0.46 54.80
C GLY A 48 -5.42 -0.24 53.40
N VAL A 49 -4.76 0.44 52.47
CA VAL A 49 -5.32 0.64 51.10
C VAL A 49 -4.70 -0.35 50.11
N GLN A 50 -5.43 -1.43 49.79
CA GLN A 50 -5.15 -2.30 48.65
C GLN A 50 -6.11 -2.00 47.50
N GLY A 51 -5.55 -1.63 46.34
CA GLY A 51 -6.25 -1.57 45.05
C GLY A 51 -6.96 -0.25 44.75
N VAL A 52 -6.42 0.54 43.82
CA VAL A 52 -7.19 1.58 43.12
C VAL A 52 -7.00 1.38 41.62
N ALA A 53 -8.04 0.86 40.96
CA ALA A 53 -8.14 0.80 39.51
C ALA A 53 -8.91 2.03 39.00
N ARG A 54 -8.50 2.61 37.85
CA ARG A 54 -9.30 3.61 37.11
C ARG A 54 -9.96 2.93 35.90
N ARG A 55 -11.27 3.16 35.73
CA ARG A 55 -12.05 2.88 34.52
C ARG A 55 -12.65 4.21 34.06
N ASP A 56 -12.14 4.77 32.96
CA ASP A 56 -12.72 5.96 32.32
C ASP A 56 -13.50 5.50 31.08
N ASP A 57 -14.84 5.60 31.11
CA ASP A 57 -15.68 5.48 29.90
C ASP A 57 -15.81 6.86 29.23
N LYS A 58 -14.86 7.25 28.38
CA LYS A 58 -14.85 8.57 27.69
C LYS A 58 -15.52 8.48 26.33
N VAL A 59 -16.69 9.12 26.19
CA VAL A 59 -17.31 9.42 24.88
C VAL A 59 -16.88 10.82 24.44
N GLU A 60 -16.21 10.95 23.29
CA GLU A 60 -15.63 12.22 22.83
C GLU A 60 -16.11 12.64 21.42
N THR A 61 -16.60 13.88 21.40
CA THR A 61 -17.10 14.74 20.30
C THR A 61 -16.05 15.47 19.44
N LYS A 62 -15.52 14.99 18.30
CA LYS A 62 -14.53 15.77 17.52
C LYS A 62 -15.05 16.25 16.17
N VAL A 63 -14.87 17.55 15.92
CA VAL A 63 -15.01 18.16 14.59
C VAL A 63 -13.61 18.25 13.96
N VAL A 64 -13.50 17.76 12.73
CA VAL A 64 -12.30 17.82 11.90
C VAL A 64 -12.65 18.64 10.67
N MET A 65 -11.82 19.62 10.34
CA MET A 65 -11.97 20.44 9.13
C MET A 65 -10.76 20.20 8.24
N GLY A 66 -10.97 20.24 6.92
CA GLY A 66 -9.92 20.14 5.92
C GLY A 66 -9.01 21.36 5.94
N GLU A 67 -7.75 21.17 5.57
CA GLU A 67 -6.74 22.23 5.51
C GLU A 67 -6.81 23.04 4.21
N THR A 68 -7.47 22.50 3.17
CA THR A 68 -7.64 23.19 1.88
C THR A 68 -8.89 24.05 1.90
N MET A 69 -8.69 25.36 1.70
CA MET A 69 -9.79 26.31 1.61
C MET A 69 -10.21 26.48 0.14
N MET A 70 -11.48 26.24 -0.16
CA MET A 70 -12.05 26.58 -1.45
C MET A 70 -12.28 28.09 -1.52
N GLN A 71 -11.83 28.73 -2.59
CA GLN A 71 -12.21 30.10 -2.92
C GLN A 71 -13.49 30.07 -3.76
N TRP A 72 -14.53 30.79 -3.34
CA TRP A 72 -15.74 30.99 -4.15
C TRP A 72 -16.07 32.47 -4.32
N GLY A 73 -16.76 32.76 -5.44
CA GLY A 73 -17.19 34.11 -5.79
C GLY A 73 -18.36 34.60 -4.94
N CYS A 74 -18.53 35.92 -4.88
CA CYS A 74 -19.52 36.60 -4.02
C CYS A 74 -20.98 36.16 -4.19
N GLU A 75 -21.34 35.62 -5.35
CA GLU A 75 -22.75 35.31 -5.71
C GLU A 75 -23.20 33.90 -5.27
N THR A 76 -22.32 33.12 -4.64
CA THR A 76 -22.64 31.72 -4.27
C THR A 76 -22.75 31.55 -2.76
N ASP A 77 -23.94 31.16 -2.29
CA ASP A 77 -24.16 30.72 -0.91
C ASP A 77 -23.83 29.23 -0.76
N VAL A 78 -22.55 28.94 -0.53
CA VAL A 78 -22.03 27.58 -0.34
C VAL A 78 -22.67 26.90 0.89
N GLN A 79 -23.00 27.66 1.94
CA GLN A 79 -23.63 27.12 3.16
C GLN A 79 -25.03 26.60 2.86
N ALA A 80 -25.83 27.34 2.08
CA ALA A 80 -27.13 26.89 1.63
C ALA A 80 -27.03 25.60 0.79
N LYS A 81 -26.06 25.52 -0.13
CA LYS A 81 -25.85 24.32 -0.96
C LYS A 81 -25.43 23.10 -0.14
N ILE A 82 -24.55 23.26 0.86
CA ILE A 82 -24.19 22.19 1.81
C ILE A 82 -25.42 21.73 2.59
N LYS A 83 -26.23 22.67 3.09
CA LYS A 83 -27.47 22.35 3.79
C LYS A 83 -28.44 21.58 2.91
N ASP A 84 -28.58 21.97 1.65
CA ASP A 84 -29.44 21.27 0.68
C ASP A 84 -28.94 19.87 0.37
N ALA A 85 -27.62 19.70 0.19
CA ALA A 85 -27.01 18.38 0.01
C ALA A 85 -27.25 17.47 1.22
N ILE A 86 -27.03 17.97 2.44
CA ILE A 86 -27.26 17.23 3.69
C ILE A 86 -28.72 16.84 3.82
N ASN A 87 -29.65 17.79 3.66
CA ASN A 87 -31.07 17.52 3.77
C ASN A 87 -31.59 16.59 2.67
N SER A 88 -31.00 16.64 1.47
CA SER A 88 -31.35 15.73 0.39
C SER A 88 -30.86 14.32 0.65
N ALA A 89 -29.61 14.15 1.10
CA ALA A 89 -29.03 12.83 1.36
C ALA A 89 -29.66 12.20 2.60
N CYS A 90 -29.91 12.97 3.65
CA CYS A 90 -30.35 12.43 4.92
C CYS A 90 -31.86 12.18 5.06
N ARG A 91 -32.67 12.20 3.98
CA ARG A 91 -34.12 11.97 4.05
C ARG A 91 -34.47 10.60 4.66
N LYS A 92 -35.72 10.47 5.15
CA LYS A 92 -36.22 9.29 5.89
C LYS A 92 -36.09 7.97 5.13
N GLU A 93 -36.16 7.99 3.80
CA GLU A 93 -35.90 6.85 2.92
C GLU A 93 -34.60 7.14 2.15
N GLY A 94 -33.52 6.40 2.44
CA GLY A 94 -32.21 6.55 1.75
C GLY A 94 -30.99 6.59 2.68
N GLY A 95 -31.08 7.25 3.83
CA GLY A 95 -29.93 7.38 4.76
C GLY A 95 -28.85 8.36 4.26
N CYS A 96 -28.04 8.93 5.16
CA CYS A 96 -26.97 9.89 4.80
C CYS A 96 -25.73 9.22 4.13
N ASP A 97 -25.88 8.01 3.62
CA ASP A 97 -24.76 7.14 3.23
C ASP A 97 -24.67 6.99 1.70
N GLU A 98 -25.51 7.75 0.96
CA GLU A 98 -25.49 7.80 -0.50
C GLU A 98 -24.24 8.55 -1.00
N GLY A 99 -23.15 7.81 -1.19
CA GLY A 99 -21.86 8.34 -1.69
C GLY A 99 -21.86 8.92 -3.12
N SER A 100 -23.03 9.23 -3.68
CA SER A 100 -23.17 9.92 -4.97
C SER A 100 -23.10 11.44 -4.78
N PRO A 101 -22.19 12.15 -5.45
CA PRO A 101 -22.08 13.60 -5.31
C PRO A 101 -23.33 14.32 -5.85
N LYS A 102 -23.78 15.36 -5.14
CA LYS A 102 -24.80 16.31 -5.59
C LYS A 102 -24.10 17.51 -6.23
N SER A 103 -24.43 17.78 -7.48
CA SER A 103 -23.84 18.89 -8.26
C SER A 103 -24.76 20.11 -8.27
N PHE A 104 -24.17 21.30 -8.06
CA PHE A 104 -24.85 22.59 -8.14
C PHE A 104 -24.09 23.52 -9.08
N ASP A 105 -24.77 24.14 -10.04
CA ASP A 105 -24.16 25.18 -10.86
C ASP A 105 -23.91 26.45 -10.03
N ILE A 106 -22.71 27.00 -10.13
CA ILE A 106 -22.23 28.17 -9.39
C ILE A 106 -21.34 29.06 -10.29
N ARG A 107 -21.08 30.29 -9.86
CA ARG A 107 -20.17 31.21 -10.56
C ARG A 107 -18.91 31.47 -9.74
N LYS A 108 -17.74 31.37 -10.37
CA LYS A 108 -16.43 31.60 -9.77
C LYS A 108 -15.77 32.83 -10.39
N TRP A 109 -15.14 33.67 -9.56
CA TRP A 109 -14.31 34.78 -10.03
C TRP A 109 -12.85 34.36 -9.99
N GLU A 110 -12.08 34.64 -11.04
CA GLU A 110 -10.64 34.38 -11.08
C GLU A 110 -9.87 35.70 -11.01
N GLY A 111 -9.27 36.00 -9.85
CA GLY A 111 -8.37 37.13 -9.68
C GLY A 111 -8.98 38.49 -10.04
N THR A 112 -8.28 39.28 -10.87
CA THR A 112 -8.71 40.62 -11.30
C THR A 112 -9.55 40.63 -12.58
N SER A 113 -10.02 39.48 -13.04
CA SER A 113 -10.90 39.36 -14.22
C SER A 113 -12.18 40.19 -14.05
N LYS A 114 -12.76 40.68 -15.15
CA LYS A 114 -13.98 41.52 -15.14
C LYS A 114 -15.28 40.71 -15.20
N GLU A 115 -15.22 39.41 -15.49
CA GLU A 115 -16.40 38.55 -15.64
C GLU A 115 -16.15 37.18 -14.97
N PRO A 116 -17.16 36.62 -14.24
CA PRO A 116 -17.05 35.31 -13.60
C PRO A 116 -17.13 34.15 -14.61
N SER A 117 -16.49 33.03 -14.29
CA SER A 117 -16.62 31.75 -15.00
C SER A 117 -17.71 30.88 -14.38
N ASP A 118 -18.39 30.09 -15.22
CA ASP A 118 -19.33 29.07 -14.76
C ASP A 118 -18.55 27.89 -14.16
N ALA A 119 -19.06 27.32 -13.07
CA ALA A 119 -18.51 26.15 -12.41
C ALA A 119 -19.62 25.29 -11.78
N LYS A 120 -19.26 24.08 -11.37
CA LYS A 120 -20.10 23.13 -10.66
C LYS A 120 -19.50 22.83 -9.30
N LEU A 121 -20.29 23.05 -8.26
CA LEU A 121 -19.98 22.60 -6.91
C LEU A 121 -20.54 21.20 -6.70
N ASN A 122 -19.66 20.21 -6.61
CA ASN A 122 -20.00 18.83 -6.28
C ASN A 122 -19.84 18.62 -4.78
N ILE A 123 -20.92 18.23 -4.11
CA ILE A 123 -20.94 17.94 -2.67
C ILE A 123 -21.23 16.46 -2.47
N ARG A 124 -20.32 15.74 -1.82
CA ARG A 124 -20.49 14.34 -1.44
C ARG A 124 -20.62 14.22 0.07
N LEU A 125 -21.51 13.34 0.50
CA LEU A 125 -21.77 13.02 1.89
C LEU A 125 -21.60 11.53 2.10
N ASP A 126 -20.90 11.16 3.17
CA ASP A 126 -20.75 9.78 3.59
C ASP A 126 -20.96 9.72 5.11
N GLY A 127 -21.70 8.72 5.59
CA GLY A 127 -22.08 8.58 7.00
C GLY A 127 -21.94 7.15 7.53
N LYS A 128 -21.65 7.04 8.83
CA LYS A 128 -21.72 5.80 9.60
C LYS A 128 -22.20 6.10 11.01
N TYR A 129 -23.38 5.63 11.36
CA TYR A 129 -24.01 5.91 12.66
C TYR A 129 -24.76 4.68 13.18
N SER A 130 -24.86 4.55 14.50
CA SER A 130 -25.41 3.35 15.11
C SER A 130 -26.94 3.26 15.08
N ASN A 131 -27.64 4.41 14.99
CA ASN A 131 -29.09 4.52 14.93
C ASN A 131 -29.54 5.90 14.41
N GLU A 132 -30.84 6.06 14.20
CA GLU A 132 -31.45 7.29 13.69
C GLU A 132 -31.25 8.50 14.62
N LYS A 133 -31.20 8.30 15.94
CA LYS A 133 -30.92 9.38 16.90
C LYS A 133 -29.49 9.91 16.74
N ALA A 134 -28.51 9.02 16.56
CA ALA A 134 -27.13 9.38 16.29
C ALA A 134 -26.97 10.06 14.92
N LYS A 135 -27.65 9.54 13.89
CA LYS A 135 -27.73 10.16 12.55
C LYS A 135 -28.19 11.61 12.65
N ASN A 136 -29.31 11.87 13.32
CA ASN A 136 -29.90 13.19 13.44
C ASN A 136 -28.99 14.15 14.23
N ALA A 137 -28.35 13.67 15.29
CA ALA A 137 -27.39 14.47 16.07
C ALA A 137 -26.15 14.87 15.23
N LEU A 138 -25.60 13.95 14.43
CA LEU A 138 -24.48 14.25 13.52
C LEU A 138 -24.90 15.20 12.40
N GLN A 139 -26.11 15.04 11.86
CA GLN A 139 -26.68 15.95 10.87
C GLN A 139 -26.80 17.37 11.41
N GLU A 140 -27.38 17.55 12.60
CA GLU A 140 -27.51 18.86 13.25
C GLU A 140 -26.15 19.50 13.54
N ALA A 141 -25.18 18.71 14.03
CA ALA A 141 -23.83 19.18 14.31
C ALA A 141 -23.10 19.66 13.05
N LEU A 142 -23.24 18.93 11.94
CA LEU A 142 -22.64 19.31 10.66
C LEU A 142 -23.27 20.57 10.08
N GLN A 143 -24.61 20.70 10.16
CA GLN A 143 -25.33 21.89 9.72
C GLN A 143 -24.93 23.15 10.51
N ALA A 144 -24.70 23.01 11.81
CA ALA A 144 -24.26 24.12 12.64
C ALA A 144 -22.79 24.48 12.44
N THR A 145 -21.93 23.47 12.25
CA THR A 145 -20.52 23.68 11.88
C THR A 145 -20.42 24.48 10.59
N ALA A 146 -21.27 24.19 9.59
CA ALA A 146 -21.33 24.95 8.34
C ALA A 146 -21.75 26.42 8.54
N LYS A 147 -22.54 26.73 9.57
CA LYS A 147 -22.97 28.08 9.93
C LYS A 147 -22.02 28.83 10.88
N GLY A 148 -21.05 28.13 11.48
CA GLY A 148 -20.19 28.67 12.52
C GLY A 148 -20.87 28.75 13.90
N ASP A 149 -22.02 28.08 14.05
CA ASP A 149 -22.78 28.05 15.30
C ASP A 149 -22.33 26.85 16.15
N SER A 150 -22.26 27.02 17.47
CA SER A 150 -22.13 25.88 18.38
C SER A 150 -23.50 25.22 18.57
N VAL A 151 -23.59 23.90 18.37
CA VAL A 151 -24.77 23.12 18.74
C VAL A 151 -24.54 22.39 20.05
N THR A 152 -25.59 22.29 20.85
CA THR A 152 -25.67 21.42 22.02
C THR A 152 -26.81 20.45 21.80
N THR A 153 -26.48 19.20 21.48
CA THR A 153 -27.43 18.08 21.52
C THR A 153 -27.34 17.43 22.90
N ASN A 154 -28.47 16.93 23.44
CA ASN A 154 -28.54 16.34 24.78
C ASN A 154 -27.35 15.42 25.09
N ASP A 155 -26.47 15.92 25.95
CA ASP A 155 -25.26 15.29 26.54
C ASP A 155 -23.89 15.59 25.88
N GLN A 156 -23.79 16.39 24.81
CA GLN A 156 -22.49 16.75 24.23
C GLN A 156 -22.38 18.22 23.80
N LYS A 157 -21.35 18.90 24.32
CA LYS A 157 -20.96 20.24 23.89
C LYS A 157 -19.89 20.12 22.81
N TRP A 158 -20.24 20.50 21.59
CA TRP A 158 -19.34 20.44 20.44
C TRP A 158 -18.42 21.66 20.47
N ILE A 159 -17.14 21.46 20.81
CA ILE A 159 -16.15 22.53 20.85
C ILE A 159 -15.48 22.60 19.49
N VAL A 160 -15.90 23.55 18.66
CA VAL A 160 -15.15 23.97 17.48
C VAL A 160 -13.90 24.69 17.99
N ARG A 161 -12.72 24.08 17.86
CA ARG A 161 -11.46 24.76 18.17
C ARG A 161 -11.29 25.89 17.15
N ALA A 162 -11.52 27.11 17.60
CA ALA A 162 -11.42 28.32 16.79
C ALA A 162 -10.10 28.35 16.00
N THR A 163 -10.21 28.64 14.71
CA THR A 163 -9.08 28.96 13.85
C THR A 163 -8.25 30.10 14.44
N PRO A 164 -6.91 30.07 14.33
CA PRO A 164 -6.09 31.24 14.61
C PRO A 164 -6.58 32.41 13.76
N SER A 165 -6.72 33.56 14.41
CA SER A 165 -7.01 34.89 13.86
C SER A 165 -6.78 35.03 12.33
N GLY A 166 -7.87 35.17 11.61
CA GLY A 166 -7.92 35.49 10.19
C GLY A 166 -9.31 35.97 9.81
N SER A 167 -9.80 36.97 10.53
CA SER A 167 -11.02 37.69 10.17
C SER A 167 -10.86 38.32 8.79
N HIS A 168 -11.73 37.95 7.84
CA HIS A 168 -12.56 38.94 7.13
C HIS A 168 -13.95 38.35 6.90
N TRP A 169 -14.64 38.19 8.03
CA TRP A 169 -16.08 38.00 8.09
C TRP A 169 -16.74 39.34 7.76
N GLY A 170 -17.36 39.43 6.58
CA GLY A 170 -18.32 40.47 6.22
C GLY A 170 -17.80 41.91 6.23
N MET A 171 -16.95 42.30 5.27
CA MET A 171 -16.92 43.68 4.76
C MET A 171 -16.53 43.68 3.28
N THR A 172 -17.34 44.33 2.45
CA THR A 172 -16.89 44.83 1.15
C THR A 172 -15.72 45.77 1.40
N ASP A 173 -14.62 45.64 0.66
CA ASP A 173 -13.60 46.68 0.68
C ASP A 173 -14.22 48.04 0.25
N ARG A 174 -13.64 49.16 0.67
CA ARG A 174 -14.14 50.51 0.35
C ARG A 174 -14.08 50.86 -1.16
N GLY A 175 -13.88 49.87 -2.04
CA GLY A 175 -13.86 49.99 -3.49
C GLY A 175 -14.88 49.13 -4.23
N GLY A 176 -15.75 48.40 -3.54
CA GLY A 176 -16.79 47.57 -4.18
C GLY A 176 -16.23 46.38 -4.98
N LYS A 177 -15.02 45.92 -4.66
CA LYS A 177 -14.47 44.70 -5.27
C LYS A 177 -14.83 43.50 -4.42
N CYS A 178 -15.21 42.44 -5.12
CA CYS A 178 -15.62 41.18 -4.53
C CYS A 178 -14.46 40.52 -3.78
N ALA A 179 -14.55 40.47 -2.44
CA ALA A 179 -13.61 39.71 -1.64
C ALA A 179 -13.91 38.21 -1.80
N GLU A 180 -12.96 37.46 -2.35
CA GLU A 180 -13.01 36.00 -2.40
C GLU A 180 -13.21 35.45 -0.98
N LYS A 181 -14.18 34.54 -0.82
CA LYS A 181 -14.46 33.89 0.46
C LYS A 181 -13.82 32.51 0.49
N GLN A 182 -13.37 32.08 1.68
CA GLN A 182 -12.63 30.83 1.91
C GLN A 182 -13.35 29.91 2.92
N PHE A 183 -13.37 28.60 2.65
CA PHE A 183 -14.17 27.59 3.38
C PHE A 183 -13.50 26.23 3.20
N PRO A 184 -13.42 25.42 4.25
CA PRO A 184 -12.81 24.10 4.16
C PRO A 184 -13.52 23.24 3.12
N ASN A 185 -12.79 22.64 2.19
CA ASN A 185 -13.34 21.69 1.23
C ASN A 185 -13.82 20.37 1.88
N TYR A 186 -13.57 20.20 3.17
CA TYR A 186 -13.87 18.99 3.93
C TYR A 186 -14.25 19.32 5.38
N VAL A 187 -15.26 18.65 5.91
CA VAL A 187 -15.55 18.62 7.35
C VAL A 187 -16.04 17.23 7.74
N ALA A 188 -15.58 16.75 8.88
CA ALA A 188 -16.03 15.50 9.49
C ALA A 188 -16.38 15.67 10.96
N ILE A 189 -17.42 14.97 11.38
CA ILE A 189 -17.92 14.94 12.74
C ILE A 189 -17.78 13.51 13.24
N ASN A 190 -16.88 13.28 14.19
CA ASN A 190 -16.43 11.95 14.61
C ASN A 190 -16.67 11.73 16.10
N ARG A 191 -17.50 10.73 16.43
CA ARG A 191 -17.78 10.29 17.79
C ARG A 191 -16.94 9.10 18.19
N PHE A 192 -16.17 9.31 19.25
CA PHE A 192 -15.32 8.30 19.86
C PHE A 192 -15.94 7.81 21.16
N GLU A 193 -15.73 6.54 21.48
CA GLU A 193 -16.05 5.93 22.77
C GLU A 193 -14.84 5.08 23.18
N ASN A 194 -14.27 5.40 24.34
CA ASN A 194 -13.07 4.75 24.86
C ASN A 194 -11.90 4.80 23.87
N GLY A 195 -11.77 5.92 23.17
CA GLY A 195 -10.74 6.16 22.15
C GLY A 195 -11.03 5.53 20.78
N ASN A 196 -12.08 4.73 20.63
CA ASN A 196 -12.43 4.08 19.36
C ASN A 196 -13.49 4.88 18.62
N LEU A 197 -13.31 5.08 17.31
CA LEU A 197 -14.32 5.72 16.47
C LEU A 197 -15.57 4.83 16.39
N ARG A 198 -16.70 5.36 16.82
CA ARG A 198 -18.00 4.67 16.77
C ARG A 198 -18.88 5.19 15.66
N GLU A 199 -18.90 6.50 15.46
CA GLU A 199 -19.81 7.15 14.52
C GLU A 199 -19.07 8.28 13.79
N SER A 200 -19.33 8.45 12.50
CA SER A 200 -18.75 9.51 11.68
C SER A 200 -19.76 10.04 10.67
N MET A 201 -19.69 11.32 10.37
CA MET A 201 -20.36 11.92 9.22
C MET A 201 -19.40 12.90 8.57
N GLU A 202 -19.19 12.73 7.26
CA GLU A 202 -18.19 13.46 6.50
C GLU A 202 -18.87 14.13 5.30
N PHE A 203 -18.48 15.37 5.00
CA PHE A 203 -18.77 15.99 3.71
C PHE A 203 -17.49 16.42 3.00
N ARG A 204 -17.51 16.31 1.68
CA ARG A 204 -16.50 16.86 0.77
C ARG A 204 -17.18 17.72 -0.27
N ALA A 205 -16.58 18.88 -0.53
CA ALA A 205 -17.00 19.78 -1.58
C ALA A 205 -15.85 19.97 -2.57
N GLU A 206 -16.17 19.87 -3.86
CA GLU A 206 -15.24 20.03 -4.97
C GLU A 206 -15.84 21.01 -5.98
N LEU A 207 -15.03 21.93 -6.48
CA LEU A 207 -15.44 22.90 -7.49
C LEU A 207 -14.83 22.51 -8.84
N VAL A 208 -15.68 22.31 -9.85
CA VAL A 208 -15.33 21.87 -11.20
C VAL A 208 -15.69 22.97 -12.18
N GLU A 209 -14.73 23.55 -12.88
CA GLU A 209 -14.99 24.64 -13.82
C GLU A 209 -15.72 24.17 -15.09
N GLY A 210 -16.71 24.94 -15.53
CA GLY A 210 -17.45 24.73 -16.77
C GLY A 210 -16.69 25.32 -17.95
N LYS A 211 -16.17 24.46 -18.84
CA LYS A 211 -15.59 24.92 -20.11
C LYS A 211 -16.70 25.46 -21.03
N LYS A 212 -16.51 26.66 -21.60
CA LYS A 212 -17.21 27.11 -22.83
C LYS A 212 -17.00 26.02 -23.90
N ASN A 213 -18.09 25.40 -24.32
CA ASN A 213 -18.14 24.20 -25.16
C ASN A 213 -17.36 24.33 -26.49
N CYS A 214 -16.56 23.31 -26.79
CA CYS A 214 -16.46 22.68 -28.11
C CYS A 214 -15.97 21.23 -27.93
N LEU A 215 -16.89 20.28 -28.18
CA LEU A 215 -16.80 18.83 -28.36
C LEU A 215 -15.64 18.03 -27.72
N GLY A 216 -16.03 17.12 -26.82
CA GLY A 216 -15.67 15.69 -26.95
C GLY A 216 -14.71 15.10 -25.91
N VAL A 217 -15.25 14.77 -24.73
CA VAL A 217 -14.69 13.89 -23.68
C VAL A 217 -13.47 14.45 -22.92
N THR A 218 -13.71 15.12 -21.79
CA THR A 218 -12.61 15.56 -20.92
C THR A 218 -13.00 15.70 -19.44
N ILE A 219 -12.15 15.08 -18.61
CA ILE A 219 -11.62 15.52 -17.30
C ILE A 219 -12.45 15.21 -16.04
N MET A 220 -11.92 14.26 -15.27
CA MET A 220 -11.93 14.22 -13.80
C MET A 220 -10.60 13.62 -13.35
N GLY A 221 -9.82 14.34 -12.53
CA GLY A 221 -8.63 13.79 -11.88
C GLY A 221 -7.41 14.70 -11.78
N ALA A 222 -7.54 15.92 -11.27
CA ALA A 222 -6.37 16.73 -10.87
C ALA A 222 -6.72 17.75 -9.77
N ILE A 223 -6.75 17.34 -8.50
CA ILE A 223 -6.24 18.12 -7.36
C ILE A 223 -5.72 17.13 -6.31
N ALA A 224 -4.47 16.68 -6.47
CA ALA A 224 -3.73 15.95 -5.45
C ALA A 224 -2.31 16.54 -5.41
N GLY A 225 -2.11 17.54 -4.56
CA GLY A 225 -0.82 18.21 -4.48
C GLY A 225 -0.84 19.47 -3.64
N ALA A 226 -1.08 19.34 -2.34
CA ALA A 226 -0.42 20.14 -1.31
C ALA A 226 -0.79 19.61 0.09
N ILE A 227 0.25 19.43 0.92
CA ILE A 227 0.26 19.08 2.35
C ILE A 227 0.15 17.58 2.65
N ASN A 228 1.32 16.92 2.71
CA ASN A 228 1.48 15.75 3.55
C ASN A 228 2.94 15.60 4.01
N PRO A 229 3.19 15.69 5.33
CA PRO A 229 4.17 14.84 6.00
C PRO A 229 3.42 13.85 6.92
N ILE A 230 2.39 13.16 6.42
CA ILE A 230 1.72 12.01 7.05
C ILE A 230 1.33 11.03 5.91
N ALA A 231 2.34 10.51 5.22
CA ALA A 231 2.29 9.73 3.98
C ALA A 231 1.65 8.32 4.11
N GLY A 232 0.60 8.15 4.93
CA GLY A 232 -0.01 6.85 5.22
C GLY A 232 -1.50 6.69 4.89
N LYS A 233 -2.21 7.68 4.33
CA LYS A 233 -3.69 7.59 4.21
C LYS A 233 -4.35 8.18 2.95
N PHE A 234 -3.61 8.38 1.85
CA PHE A 234 -4.17 8.99 0.62
C PHE A 234 -4.46 8.06 -0.56
N PHE A 235 -4.35 6.74 -0.39
CA PHE A 235 -5.00 5.80 -1.29
C PHE A 235 -6.31 5.35 -0.62
N GLY A 236 -7.45 5.84 -1.11
CA GLY A 236 -8.72 5.15 -0.85
C GLY A 236 -8.52 3.67 -1.17
N ALA A 237 -9.03 2.77 -0.32
CA ALA A 237 -8.73 1.33 -0.41
C ALA A 237 -8.80 0.85 -1.86
N VAL A 238 -7.64 0.64 -2.48
CA VAL A 238 -7.56 0.15 -3.84
C VAL A 238 -8.11 -1.26 -3.79
N LYS A 239 -9.23 -1.50 -4.48
CA LYS A 239 -9.88 -2.81 -4.50
C LYS A 239 -8.84 -3.83 -4.97
N VAL A 240 -8.62 -4.85 -4.16
CA VAL A 240 -7.76 -5.98 -4.54
C VAL A 240 -8.34 -6.64 -5.80
N LEU A 241 -7.50 -6.81 -6.82
CA LEU A 241 -7.85 -7.48 -8.05
C LEU A 241 -7.01 -8.75 -8.19
N PHE A 242 -7.72 -9.85 -8.37
CA PHE A 242 -7.12 -11.13 -8.73
C PHE A 242 -7.33 -11.36 -10.22
N PRO A 243 -6.29 -11.79 -10.96
CA PRO A 243 -6.51 -12.21 -12.33
C PRO A 243 -7.29 -13.52 -12.38
N LYS A 244 -7.87 -13.83 -13.54
CA LYS A 244 -8.52 -15.13 -13.77
C LYS A 244 -7.47 -16.23 -13.94
N PRO A 245 -7.78 -17.49 -13.56
CA PRO A 245 -6.91 -18.61 -13.88
C PRO A 245 -6.69 -18.72 -15.38
N LEU A 246 -5.44 -18.97 -15.78
CA LEU A 246 -5.08 -19.19 -17.17
C LEU A 246 -5.78 -20.45 -17.68
N GLN A 247 -6.68 -20.26 -18.65
CA GLN A 247 -7.44 -21.35 -19.25
C GLN A 247 -6.61 -22.08 -20.31
N PRO A 248 -6.80 -23.40 -20.51
CA PRO A 248 -6.23 -24.12 -21.66
C PRO A 248 -6.55 -23.40 -22.97
N GLY A 249 -5.57 -23.28 -23.87
CA GLY A 249 -5.73 -22.51 -25.12
C GLY A 249 -5.62 -20.99 -24.96
N GLY A 250 -5.51 -20.48 -23.73
CA GLY A 250 -5.36 -19.04 -23.45
C GLY A 250 -4.12 -18.44 -24.12
N GLU A 251 -4.20 -17.16 -24.45
CA GLU A 251 -3.09 -16.46 -25.07
C GLU A 251 -2.16 -15.82 -24.02
N ILE A 252 -0.86 -15.95 -24.23
CA ILE A 252 0.20 -15.39 -23.39
C ILE A 252 0.96 -14.35 -24.20
N ALA A 253 0.98 -13.10 -23.71
CA ALA A 253 1.80 -12.04 -24.29
C ALA A 253 3.19 -12.00 -23.64
N PHE A 254 4.24 -11.94 -24.45
CA PHE A 254 5.58 -11.56 -24.01
C PHE A 254 5.78 -10.06 -24.19
N ILE A 255 6.28 -9.39 -23.14
CA ILE A 255 6.64 -7.96 -23.14
C ILE A 255 8.03 -7.75 -22.53
N SER A 256 8.70 -6.66 -22.89
CA SER A 256 10.03 -6.32 -22.40
C SER A 256 10.04 -4.93 -21.72
N PRO A 257 9.50 -4.80 -20.49
CA PRO A 257 9.29 -3.50 -19.83
C PRO A 257 10.58 -2.91 -19.21
N SER A 258 11.66 -3.70 -19.15
CA SER A 258 12.98 -3.26 -18.71
C SER A 258 14.02 -3.46 -19.83
N TYR A 259 14.94 -4.40 -19.72
CA TYR A 259 15.95 -4.66 -20.74
C TYR A 259 15.33 -5.29 -21.99
N ARG A 260 15.80 -4.88 -23.17
CA ARG A 260 15.15 -5.15 -24.47
C ARG A 260 16.10 -5.86 -25.43
N ILE A 261 16.42 -7.10 -25.10
CA ILE A 261 17.37 -7.95 -25.85
C ILE A 261 16.69 -8.97 -26.77
N ASN A 262 15.46 -8.69 -27.20
CA ASN A 262 14.65 -9.66 -27.95
C ASN A 262 15.28 -10.05 -29.29
N ASN A 263 15.95 -9.11 -29.96
CA ASN A 263 16.59 -9.35 -31.26
C ASN A 263 17.89 -10.15 -31.13
N GLU A 264 18.60 -9.94 -30.03
CA GLU A 264 19.85 -10.59 -29.64
C GLU A 264 19.57 -12.01 -29.13
N GLN A 265 18.46 -12.21 -28.43
CA GLN A 265 18.06 -13.48 -27.79
C GLN A 265 16.87 -14.15 -28.50
N ARG A 266 16.84 -14.09 -29.85
CA ARG A 266 15.75 -14.68 -30.65
C ARG A 266 15.57 -16.18 -30.42
N SER A 267 16.67 -16.92 -30.26
CA SER A 267 16.64 -18.36 -29.96
C SER A 267 15.98 -18.65 -28.62
N ALA A 268 16.37 -17.91 -27.57
CA ALA A 268 15.80 -18.04 -26.25
C ALA A 268 14.27 -17.76 -26.27
N ILE A 269 13.86 -16.68 -26.92
CA ILE A 269 12.43 -16.36 -27.09
C ILE A 269 11.70 -17.46 -27.85
N SER A 270 12.30 -17.99 -28.92
CA SER A 270 11.72 -19.10 -29.70
C SER A 270 11.52 -20.35 -28.86
N ARG A 271 12.52 -20.72 -28.03
CA ARG A 271 12.41 -21.87 -27.10
C ARG A 271 11.31 -21.67 -26.07
N ALA A 272 11.24 -20.48 -25.45
CA ALA A 272 10.19 -20.17 -24.49
C ALA A 272 8.78 -20.19 -25.13
N LYS A 273 8.64 -19.66 -26.35
CA LYS A 273 7.39 -19.76 -27.13
C LYS A 273 7.05 -21.22 -27.43
N GLY A 274 8.02 -22.02 -27.86
CA GLY A 274 7.85 -23.44 -28.15
C GLY A 274 7.42 -24.25 -26.93
N LEU A 275 8.02 -23.98 -25.76
CA LEU A 275 7.65 -24.58 -24.48
C LEU A 275 6.18 -24.35 -24.13
N LEU A 276 5.71 -23.10 -24.22
CA LEU A 276 4.32 -22.76 -23.89
C LEU A 276 3.35 -23.25 -24.98
N SER A 277 3.75 -23.19 -26.25
CA SER A 277 2.93 -23.68 -27.38
C SER A 277 2.75 -25.20 -27.34
N SER A 278 3.79 -25.96 -26.97
CA SER A 278 3.70 -27.41 -26.78
C SER A 278 2.73 -27.82 -25.66
N ARG A 279 2.40 -26.88 -24.77
CA ARG A 279 1.41 -27.03 -23.69
C ARG A 279 0.01 -26.54 -24.08
N GLY A 280 -0.17 -26.16 -25.35
CA GLY A 280 -1.47 -25.76 -25.91
C GLY A 280 -1.81 -24.29 -25.74
N TYR A 281 -0.86 -23.41 -25.39
CA TYR A 281 -1.10 -21.97 -25.28
C TYR A 281 -0.69 -21.23 -26.56
N MET A 282 -1.42 -20.17 -26.90
CA MET A 282 -0.98 -19.25 -27.94
C MET A 282 0.01 -18.26 -27.33
N VAL A 283 1.11 -17.96 -28.04
CA VAL A 283 2.12 -17.01 -27.53
C VAL A 283 2.37 -15.91 -28.55
N ARG A 284 2.17 -14.67 -28.13
CA ARG A 284 2.42 -13.48 -28.93
C ARG A 284 3.50 -12.65 -28.28
N GLU A 285 4.47 -12.20 -29.07
CA GLU A 285 5.46 -11.24 -28.61
C GLU A 285 5.02 -9.84 -29.01
N LEU A 286 4.85 -8.96 -28.02
CA LEU A 286 4.58 -7.55 -28.22
C LEU A 286 5.91 -6.81 -28.08
N PHE A 287 6.57 -6.60 -29.21
CA PHE A 287 7.90 -6.00 -29.25
C PHE A 287 8.06 -5.08 -30.46
N THR A 288 8.34 -3.82 -30.20
CA THR A 288 8.66 -2.79 -31.18
C THR A 288 10.13 -2.38 -31.03
N PRO A 289 10.96 -2.45 -32.08
CA PRO A 289 12.35 -2.02 -32.00
C PRO A 289 12.48 -0.54 -31.61
N ASP A 290 13.48 -0.25 -30.78
CA ASP A 290 13.73 1.10 -30.28
C ASP A 290 14.72 1.84 -31.19
N THR A 291 14.53 3.15 -31.34
CA THR A 291 15.46 4.07 -32.03
C THR A 291 16.21 4.99 -31.06
N GLY A 292 15.92 4.88 -29.75
CA GLY A 292 16.52 5.66 -28.67
C GLY A 292 15.67 5.61 -27.39
N ILE A 293 16.14 6.23 -26.30
CA ILE A 293 15.53 6.14 -24.97
C ILE A 293 14.04 6.53 -24.97
N GLN A 294 13.69 7.68 -25.57
CA GLN A 294 12.29 8.14 -25.60
C GLN A 294 11.38 7.21 -26.41
N SER A 295 11.87 6.69 -27.54
CA SER A 295 11.12 5.68 -28.30
C SER A 295 10.96 4.39 -27.49
N SER A 296 11.97 3.99 -26.72
CA SER A 296 11.91 2.80 -25.86
C SER A 296 10.86 2.94 -24.76
N ILE A 297 10.79 4.10 -24.11
CA ILE A 297 9.75 4.39 -23.11
C ILE A 297 8.36 4.32 -23.77
N ALA A 298 8.18 4.96 -24.92
CA ALA A 298 6.90 4.96 -25.64
C ALA A 298 6.49 3.55 -26.11
N ASN A 299 7.42 2.78 -26.66
CA ASN A 299 7.21 1.41 -27.11
C ASN A 299 6.81 0.50 -25.94
N ARG A 300 7.57 0.52 -24.84
CA ARG A 300 7.26 -0.27 -23.63
C ARG A 300 5.89 0.06 -23.05
N LEU A 301 5.53 1.35 -23.01
CA LEU A 301 4.20 1.79 -22.57
C LEU A 301 3.11 1.26 -23.50
N SER A 302 3.31 1.39 -24.81
CA SER A 302 2.36 0.94 -25.83
C SER A 302 2.16 -0.58 -25.80
N GLU A 303 3.24 -1.35 -25.64
CA GLU A 303 3.21 -2.82 -25.54
C GLU A 303 2.43 -3.28 -24.29
N LEU A 304 2.68 -2.66 -23.13
CA LEU A 304 1.94 -2.95 -21.92
C LEU A 304 0.45 -2.63 -22.09
N ARG A 305 0.13 -1.47 -22.68
CA ARG A 305 -1.24 -1.07 -22.97
C ARG A 305 -1.91 -2.02 -23.96
N ALA A 306 -1.21 -2.47 -25.00
CA ALA A 306 -1.72 -3.44 -25.95
C ALA A 306 -2.01 -4.79 -25.28
N ALA A 307 -1.11 -5.27 -24.41
CA ALA A 307 -1.29 -6.50 -23.65
C ALA A 307 -2.55 -6.46 -22.77
N PHE A 308 -2.81 -5.33 -22.11
CA PHE A 308 -3.98 -5.17 -21.24
C PHE A 308 -5.28 -4.83 -21.97
N SER A 309 -5.21 -4.17 -23.13
CA SER A 309 -6.39 -3.80 -23.92
C SER A 309 -6.94 -4.97 -24.74
N ASP A 310 -6.09 -5.89 -25.17
CA ASP A 310 -6.50 -7.06 -25.93
C ASP A 310 -7.16 -8.10 -25.01
N SER A 311 -8.45 -8.36 -25.20
CA SER A 311 -9.20 -9.35 -24.42
C SER A 311 -8.80 -10.80 -24.72
N SER A 312 -8.09 -11.09 -25.82
CA SER A 312 -7.60 -12.44 -26.09
C SER A 312 -6.43 -12.83 -25.18
N VAL A 313 -5.60 -11.85 -24.80
CA VAL A 313 -4.45 -12.05 -23.91
C VAL A 313 -4.94 -12.42 -22.51
N SER A 314 -4.59 -13.59 -22.01
CA SER A 314 -4.97 -14.05 -20.66
C SER A 314 -3.85 -13.84 -19.64
N ALA A 315 -2.59 -13.87 -20.10
CA ALA A 315 -1.43 -13.68 -19.26
C ALA A 315 -0.35 -12.85 -19.97
N VAL A 316 0.49 -12.21 -19.17
CA VAL A 316 1.66 -11.45 -19.58
C VAL A 316 2.88 -12.05 -18.88
N ILE A 317 3.87 -12.50 -19.64
CA ILE A 317 5.16 -12.96 -19.11
C ILE A 317 6.24 -11.97 -19.57
N CYS A 318 6.96 -11.40 -18.62
CA CYS A 318 8.06 -10.50 -18.93
C CYS A 318 9.22 -11.30 -19.52
N THR A 319 9.85 -10.78 -20.57
CA THR A 319 10.94 -11.47 -21.25
C THR A 319 12.18 -11.58 -20.36
N ILE A 320 12.56 -10.47 -19.72
CA ILE A 320 13.69 -10.37 -18.80
C ILE A 320 13.54 -9.12 -17.89
N GLY A 321 14.28 -9.09 -16.78
CA GLY A 321 14.49 -7.89 -15.97
C GLY A 321 15.42 -6.87 -16.65
N GLY A 322 16.29 -6.21 -15.88
CA GLY A 322 17.20 -5.18 -16.40
C GLY A 322 17.46 -4.02 -15.42
N PRO A 323 17.88 -2.86 -15.93
CA PRO A 323 18.05 -1.68 -15.08
C PRO A 323 17.06 -0.53 -15.40
N SER A 324 16.26 -0.64 -16.46
CA SER A 324 15.60 0.51 -17.10
C SER A 324 14.09 0.62 -16.84
N PHE A 325 13.48 -0.24 -16.02
CA PHE A 325 12.03 -0.14 -15.75
C PHE A 325 11.65 1.22 -15.16
N THR A 326 12.49 1.80 -14.31
CA THR A 326 12.20 3.09 -13.65
C THR A 326 12.00 4.23 -14.65
N GLU A 327 12.56 4.16 -15.86
CA GLU A 327 12.34 5.15 -16.93
C GLU A 327 10.87 5.19 -17.39
N LEU A 328 10.18 4.05 -17.33
CA LEU A 328 8.79 3.87 -17.74
C LEU A 328 7.81 4.37 -16.68
N LEU A 329 8.24 4.41 -15.42
CA LEU A 329 7.38 4.60 -14.26
C LEU A 329 6.63 5.94 -14.21
N PRO A 330 7.22 7.11 -14.55
CA PRO A 330 6.49 8.38 -14.59
C PRO A 330 5.31 8.34 -15.57
N SER A 331 5.54 7.79 -16.77
CA SER A 331 4.49 7.65 -17.79
C SER A 331 3.39 6.69 -17.34
N LEU A 332 3.76 5.59 -16.69
CA LEU A 332 2.79 4.64 -16.12
C LEU A 332 1.94 5.27 -15.02
N ILE A 333 2.54 6.01 -14.08
CA ILE A 333 1.81 6.65 -12.99
C ILE A 333 0.83 7.71 -13.53
N ALA A 334 1.20 8.44 -14.57
CA ALA A 334 0.34 9.45 -15.19
C ALA A 334 -0.79 8.87 -16.05
N ASP A 335 -0.66 7.62 -16.52
CA ASP A 335 -1.61 6.99 -17.44
C ASP A 335 -2.84 6.40 -16.72
N THR A 336 -3.74 7.28 -16.30
CA THR A 336 -5.00 6.91 -15.62
C THR A 336 -5.94 6.07 -16.47
N GLU A 337 -5.87 6.19 -17.80
CA GLU A 337 -6.66 5.37 -18.73
C GLU A 337 -6.17 3.92 -18.72
N LEU A 338 -4.85 3.71 -18.80
CA LEU A 338 -4.26 2.39 -18.65
C LEU A 338 -4.61 1.75 -17.31
N HIS A 339 -4.63 2.51 -16.21
CA HIS A 339 -5.08 1.97 -14.92
C HIS A 339 -6.53 1.49 -14.99
N GLY A 340 -7.41 2.26 -15.66
CA GLY A 340 -8.79 1.87 -15.92
C GLY A 340 -8.90 0.57 -16.73
N ILE A 341 -8.10 0.44 -17.80
CA ILE A 341 -8.02 -0.76 -18.64
C ILE A 341 -7.57 -1.97 -17.80
N ILE A 342 -6.51 -1.82 -17.00
CA ILE A 342 -6.00 -2.90 -16.12
C ILE A 342 -7.07 -3.32 -15.11
N ARG A 343 -7.80 -2.37 -14.49
CA ARG A 343 -8.86 -2.69 -13.53
C ARG A 343 -10.06 -3.39 -14.18
N ALA A 344 -10.40 -3.03 -15.41
CA ALA A 344 -11.48 -3.66 -16.17
C ALA A 344 -11.09 -5.03 -16.71
N ASN A 345 -9.79 -5.28 -16.92
CA ASN A 345 -9.25 -6.47 -17.54
C ASN A 345 -8.02 -6.99 -16.77
N PRO A 346 -8.19 -7.45 -15.51
CA PRO A 346 -7.07 -7.95 -14.72
C PRO A 346 -6.53 -9.25 -15.33
N LYS A 347 -5.23 -9.27 -15.65
CA LYS A 347 -4.53 -10.39 -16.29
C LYS A 347 -3.40 -10.89 -15.41
N ILE A 348 -3.02 -12.14 -15.58
CA ILE A 348 -1.82 -12.70 -14.95
C ILE A 348 -0.60 -11.91 -15.45
N VAL A 349 0.28 -11.49 -14.53
CA VAL A 349 1.57 -10.86 -14.88
C VAL A 349 2.69 -11.58 -14.13
N VAL A 350 3.69 -12.06 -14.86
CA VAL A 350 4.81 -12.83 -14.32
C VAL A 350 6.15 -12.18 -14.70
N GLY A 351 7.05 -12.12 -13.74
CA GLY A 351 8.45 -11.75 -13.94
C GLY A 351 9.15 -11.49 -12.60
N TYR A 352 10.44 -11.18 -12.62
CA TYR A 352 11.22 -10.93 -11.41
C TYR A 352 12.34 -9.92 -11.68
N SER A 353 13.24 -9.68 -10.70
CA SER A 353 14.34 -8.73 -10.83
C SER A 353 13.83 -7.28 -10.95
N ASP A 354 14.22 -6.54 -11.97
CA ASP A 354 13.73 -5.17 -12.26
C ASP A 354 12.22 -5.08 -12.44
N ILE A 355 11.58 -6.19 -12.80
CA ILE A 355 10.12 -6.31 -12.90
C ILE A 355 9.44 -6.12 -11.53
N THR A 356 10.18 -6.14 -10.43
CA THR A 356 9.72 -5.65 -9.11
C THR A 356 9.01 -4.30 -9.23
N GLY A 357 9.53 -3.38 -10.07
CA GLY A 357 8.87 -2.09 -10.28
C GLY A 357 7.51 -2.20 -10.97
N LEU A 358 7.36 -3.10 -11.95
CA LEU A 358 6.08 -3.35 -12.61
C LEU A 358 5.08 -3.92 -11.61
N HIS A 359 5.52 -4.86 -10.78
CA HIS A 359 4.69 -5.47 -9.74
C HIS A 359 4.19 -4.43 -8.73
N TRP A 360 5.08 -3.55 -8.25
CA TRP A 360 4.71 -2.49 -7.31
C TRP A 360 3.76 -1.46 -7.96
N PHE A 361 4.02 -1.08 -9.22
CA PHE A 361 3.12 -0.20 -9.97
C PHE A 361 1.72 -0.81 -10.12
N LEU A 362 1.62 -2.05 -10.59
CA LEU A 362 0.34 -2.72 -10.81
C LEU A 362 -0.43 -2.85 -9.50
N HIS A 363 0.24 -3.23 -8.41
CA HIS A 363 -0.37 -3.33 -7.09
C HIS A 363 -0.88 -1.97 -6.59
N ALA A 364 -0.01 -0.96 -6.52
CA ALA A 364 -0.35 0.32 -5.91
C ALA A 364 -1.37 1.12 -6.73
N MET A 365 -1.22 1.14 -8.06
CA MET A 365 -2.06 1.98 -8.92
C MET A 365 -3.37 1.30 -9.29
N THR A 366 -3.42 -0.04 -9.35
CA THR A 366 -4.60 -0.74 -9.88
C THR A 366 -5.21 -1.75 -8.89
N GLY A 367 -4.46 -2.21 -7.91
CA GLY A 367 -4.87 -3.27 -6.98
C GLY A 367 -4.60 -4.68 -7.50
N LEU A 368 -4.06 -4.80 -8.72
CA LEU A 368 -3.75 -6.09 -9.35
C LEU A 368 -2.62 -6.81 -8.62
N ARG A 369 -2.91 -8.04 -8.21
CA ARG A 369 -1.91 -8.98 -7.72
C ARG A 369 -1.25 -9.71 -8.88
N THR A 370 0.06 -9.81 -8.79
CA THR A 370 0.94 -10.35 -9.82
C THR A 370 1.84 -11.44 -9.23
N PHE A 371 2.69 -12.02 -10.06
CA PHE A 371 3.49 -13.18 -9.68
C PHE A 371 4.98 -12.89 -9.88
N TYR A 372 5.76 -13.02 -8.81
CA TYR A 372 7.22 -13.02 -8.84
C TYR A 372 7.68 -14.40 -9.30
N GLY A 373 8.10 -14.52 -10.56
CA GLY A 373 8.25 -15.80 -11.23
C GLY A 373 9.14 -15.73 -12.47
N PRO A 374 9.31 -16.86 -13.18
CA PRO A 374 10.27 -17.01 -14.26
C PRO A 374 10.00 -16.05 -15.43
N GLY A 375 11.06 -15.50 -15.99
CA GLY A 375 11.06 -14.73 -17.24
C GLY A 375 11.18 -15.63 -18.46
N ALA A 376 10.79 -15.11 -19.63
CA ALA A 376 10.83 -15.89 -20.87
C ALA A 376 12.26 -16.27 -21.27
N ILE A 377 13.21 -15.33 -21.17
CA ILE A 377 14.60 -15.52 -21.58
C ILE A 377 15.40 -16.28 -20.52
N PRO A 378 15.42 -15.90 -19.23
CA PRO A 378 16.34 -16.53 -18.29
C PRO A 378 15.93 -17.94 -17.84
N GLU A 379 14.64 -18.24 -17.64
CA GLU A 379 14.23 -19.58 -17.16
C GLU A 379 13.43 -20.37 -18.19
N LEU A 380 12.46 -19.77 -18.88
CA LEU A 380 11.56 -20.54 -19.77
C LEU A 380 12.23 -20.98 -21.08
N CYS A 381 13.41 -20.45 -21.39
CA CYS A 381 14.20 -20.89 -22.54
C CYS A 381 15.24 -21.98 -22.21
N GLU A 382 15.40 -22.33 -20.92
CA GLU A 382 16.49 -23.17 -20.45
C GLU A 382 16.53 -24.50 -21.23
N PRO A 383 17.66 -24.87 -21.85
CA PRO A 383 17.78 -26.14 -22.54
C PRO A 383 17.60 -27.32 -21.58
N ILE A 384 17.04 -28.43 -22.08
CA ILE A 384 16.90 -29.67 -21.31
C ILE A 384 18.12 -30.55 -21.62
N ALA A 385 18.78 -31.08 -20.60
CA ALA A 385 19.85 -32.05 -20.79
C ALA A 385 19.30 -33.35 -21.39
N GLU A 386 19.94 -33.86 -22.46
CA GLU A 386 19.59 -35.16 -23.05
C GLU A 386 19.93 -36.35 -22.13
N LYS A 387 20.71 -36.14 -21.06
CA LYS A 387 21.15 -37.16 -20.11
C LYS A 387 21.04 -36.65 -18.68
N ASP A 388 20.54 -37.54 -17.83
CA ASP A 388 20.05 -37.40 -16.44
C ASP A 388 18.57 -36.98 -16.36
N ASP A 389 17.76 -37.97 -15.91
CA ASP A 389 16.31 -38.02 -15.59
C ASP A 389 15.27 -37.37 -16.53
N GLY A 390 15.68 -36.78 -17.65
CA GLY A 390 14.79 -36.20 -18.66
C GLY A 390 14.16 -34.89 -18.18
N TYR A 391 13.02 -34.50 -18.77
CA TYR A 391 12.38 -33.22 -18.45
C TYR A 391 12.06 -33.07 -16.95
N GLU A 392 11.50 -34.08 -16.30
CA GLU A 392 10.95 -33.97 -14.94
C GLU A 392 11.98 -33.64 -13.84
N GLY A 393 13.25 -34.02 -14.02
CA GLY A 393 14.33 -33.66 -13.08
C GLY A 393 15.04 -32.34 -13.41
N SER A 394 14.71 -31.71 -14.54
CA SER A 394 15.34 -30.47 -14.97
C SER A 394 14.88 -29.26 -14.14
N ALA A 395 15.76 -28.26 -14.05
CA ALA A 395 15.40 -26.97 -13.46
C ALA A 395 14.25 -26.28 -14.22
N LEU A 396 14.18 -26.47 -15.54
CA LEU A 396 13.05 -25.99 -16.35
C LEU A 396 11.73 -26.60 -15.88
N ALA A 397 11.66 -27.91 -15.66
CA ALA A 397 10.43 -28.56 -15.20
C ALA A 397 9.99 -28.07 -13.83
N PHE A 398 10.93 -27.82 -12.90
CA PHE A 398 10.62 -27.21 -11.62
C PHE A 398 9.98 -25.83 -11.80
N CYS A 399 10.63 -24.92 -12.56
CA CYS A 399 10.11 -23.58 -12.82
C CYS A 399 8.71 -23.63 -13.45
N VAL A 400 8.53 -24.49 -14.46
CA VAL A 400 7.27 -24.61 -15.19
C VAL A 400 6.16 -25.19 -14.30
N LYS A 401 6.45 -26.26 -13.53
CA LYS A 401 5.49 -26.85 -12.59
C LYS A 401 4.97 -25.80 -11.61
N HIS A 402 5.86 -25.01 -11.01
CA HIS A 402 5.49 -24.03 -10.00
C HIS A 402 4.87 -22.76 -10.60
N LEU A 403 5.25 -22.37 -11.82
CA LEU A 403 4.57 -21.33 -12.59
C LEU A 403 3.11 -21.74 -12.85
N PHE A 404 2.88 -22.89 -13.47
CA PHE A 404 1.54 -23.33 -13.82
C PHE A 404 0.67 -23.56 -12.58
N ARG A 405 1.23 -24.12 -11.50
CA ARG A 405 0.51 -24.23 -10.22
C ARG A 405 -0.01 -22.88 -9.71
N ALA A 406 0.77 -21.81 -9.87
CA ALA A 406 0.39 -20.49 -9.39
C ALA A 406 -0.65 -19.78 -10.29
N ILE A 407 -0.65 -20.06 -11.60
CA ILE A 407 -1.43 -19.28 -12.57
C ILE A 407 -2.66 -20.00 -13.15
N THR A 408 -2.78 -21.33 -13.02
CA THR A 408 -3.95 -22.07 -13.55
C THR A 408 -4.92 -22.59 -12.49
N ASP A 409 -4.48 -22.71 -11.24
CA ASP A 409 -5.25 -23.36 -10.18
C ASP A 409 -5.65 -22.33 -9.10
N PRO A 410 -6.96 -22.04 -8.94
CA PRO A 410 -7.44 -21.03 -8.00
C PRO A 410 -7.33 -21.46 -6.54
N GLU A 411 -7.03 -22.72 -6.22
CA GLU A 411 -6.82 -23.14 -4.84
C GLU A 411 -5.54 -22.52 -4.26
N PRO A 412 -5.51 -22.20 -2.95
CA PRO A 412 -4.30 -21.71 -2.29
C PRO A 412 -3.08 -22.56 -2.64
N ILE A 413 -1.96 -21.92 -3.02
CA ILE A 413 -0.75 -22.63 -3.49
C ILE A 413 -0.30 -23.68 -2.46
N GLY A 414 -0.48 -23.39 -1.16
CA GLY A 414 -0.07 -24.25 -0.07
C GLY A 414 1.42 -24.11 0.21
N ASP A 415 2.05 -25.19 0.64
CA ASP A 415 3.47 -25.21 0.99
C ASP A 415 4.34 -24.91 -0.24
N ILE A 416 5.26 -23.97 -0.06
CA ILE A 416 6.25 -23.61 -1.09
C ILE A 416 7.27 -24.73 -1.20
N ALA A 417 7.46 -25.21 -2.43
CA ALA A 417 8.37 -26.30 -2.72
C ALA A 417 9.84 -25.90 -2.58
N ARG A 418 10.69 -26.92 -2.46
CA ARG A 418 12.15 -26.81 -2.37
C ARG A 418 12.77 -27.56 -3.53
N SER A 419 13.75 -26.96 -4.17
CA SER A 419 14.54 -27.70 -5.14
C SER A 419 15.63 -28.49 -4.44
N ALA A 420 15.86 -29.73 -4.87
CA ALA A 420 16.97 -30.55 -4.41
C ALA A 420 18.31 -30.10 -5.02
N THR A 421 18.26 -29.37 -6.13
CA THR A 421 19.43 -28.91 -6.89
C THR A 421 19.25 -27.47 -7.35
N TYR A 422 20.34 -26.81 -7.72
CA TYR A 422 20.30 -25.47 -8.29
C TYR A 422 21.50 -25.19 -9.19
N ALA A 423 21.39 -24.18 -10.03
CA ALA A 423 22.45 -23.68 -10.90
C ALA A 423 23.20 -22.51 -10.21
N PRO A 424 24.52 -22.64 -9.98
CA PRO A 424 25.33 -21.56 -9.42
C PRO A 424 25.75 -20.51 -10.47
N ALA A 425 25.54 -20.80 -11.76
CA ALA A 425 25.87 -19.93 -12.87
C ALA A 425 24.62 -19.62 -13.69
N MET A 426 24.62 -18.47 -14.38
CA MET A 426 23.56 -18.19 -15.34
C MET A 426 23.69 -19.10 -16.59
N PRO A 427 22.59 -19.26 -17.35
CA PRO A 427 22.62 -19.93 -18.63
C PRO A 427 23.67 -19.35 -19.59
N ARG A 428 24.30 -20.21 -20.39
CA ARG A 428 25.40 -19.85 -21.30
C ARG A 428 25.00 -18.80 -22.35
N ILE A 429 23.71 -18.64 -22.62
CA ILE A 429 23.17 -17.60 -23.50
C ILE A 429 23.47 -16.17 -23.04
N PHE A 430 23.84 -15.96 -21.77
CA PHE A 430 24.17 -14.64 -21.23
C PHE A 430 25.66 -14.26 -21.39
N PHE A 431 26.58 -15.23 -21.38
CA PHE A 431 28.04 -14.97 -21.37
C PHE A 431 28.82 -15.69 -22.47
N GLY A 432 28.11 -16.22 -23.47
CA GLY A 432 28.70 -17.03 -24.51
C GLY A 432 27.89 -16.96 -25.79
N ASP A 433 27.40 -18.11 -26.22
CA ASP A 433 26.65 -18.26 -27.47
C ASP A 433 25.14 -18.06 -27.20
N PRO A 434 24.49 -17.02 -27.75
CA PRO A 434 23.04 -16.82 -27.66
C PRO A 434 22.22 -18.00 -28.21
N GLU A 435 22.81 -18.81 -29.08
CA GLU A 435 22.22 -20.02 -29.64
C GLU A 435 22.53 -21.27 -28.82
N SER A 436 23.23 -21.14 -27.69
CA SER A 436 23.61 -22.26 -26.84
C SER A 436 22.40 -23.09 -26.41
N VAL A 437 22.51 -24.39 -26.65
CA VAL A 437 21.60 -25.43 -26.14
C VAL A 437 22.24 -26.25 -25.02
N GLU A 438 23.39 -25.81 -24.51
CA GLU A 438 24.03 -26.43 -23.35
C GLU A 438 23.20 -26.12 -22.09
N PRO A 439 22.72 -27.15 -21.38
CA PRO A 439 21.97 -26.97 -20.15
C PRO A 439 22.87 -26.48 -19.03
N THR A 440 22.32 -25.65 -18.15
CA THR A 440 23.06 -25.15 -17.00
C THR A 440 23.37 -26.28 -16.03
N LYS A 441 24.64 -26.33 -15.58
CA LYS A 441 25.09 -27.35 -14.63
C LYS A 441 24.43 -27.16 -13.26
N LEU A 442 23.75 -28.20 -12.79
CA LEU A 442 23.12 -28.24 -11.47
C LEU A 442 24.06 -28.81 -10.40
N VAL A 443 23.94 -28.31 -9.18
CA VAL A 443 24.63 -28.78 -7.97
C VAL A 443 23.61 -29.00 -6.84
N PRO A 444 23.90 -29.85 -5.83
CA PRO A 444 22.99 -30.05 -4.70
C PRO A 444 22.67 -28.76 -3.94
N ALA A 445 21.40 -28.57 -3.58
CA ALA A 445 20.96 -27.45 -2.76
C ALA A 445 21.08 -27.78 -1.26
N THR A 446 21.40 -26.76 -0.44
CA THR A 446 21.57 -26.91 1.02
C THR A 446 20.28 -26.74 1.82
N GLY A 447 19.13 -26.56 1.17
CA GLY A 447 17.82 -26.36 1.82
C GLY A 447 17.67 -25.02 2.55
N TRP A 448 16.53 -24.80 3.20
CA TRP A 448 16.23 -23.57 3.91
C TRP A 448 16.97 -23.45 5.24
N THR A 449 17.22 -22.21 5.67
CA THR A 449 17.79 -21.90 6.99
C THR A 449 16.94 -20.88 7.73
N TRP A 450 16.52 -21.18 8.96
CA TRP A 450 15.85 -20.22 9.84
C TRP A 450 16.88 -19.40 10.61
N LEU A 451 17.17 -18.18 10.14
CA LEU A 451 18.12 -17.26 10.81
C LEU A 451 17.54 -16.69 12.11
N ARG A 452 16.20 -16.60 12.17
CA ARG A 452 15.44 -16.34 13.39
C ARG A 452 14.21 -17.24 13.38
N PRO A 453 14.11 -18.22 14.29
CA PRO A 453 12.92 -19.05 14.44
C PRO A 453 11.70 -18.23 14.89
N GLY A 454 10.50 -18.71 14.58
CA GLY A 454 9.25 -18.08 14.97
C GLY A 454 8.07 -18.51 14.11
N LYS A 455 6.93 -17.88 14.38
CA LYS A 455 5.69 -18.06 13.60
C LYS A 455 5.17 -16.70 13.17
N ALA A 456 4.71 -16.61 11.94
CA ALA A 456 4.14 -15.39 11.40
C ALA A 456 3.08 -15.69 10.36
N GLN A 457 2.13 -14.76 10.26
CA GLN A 457 1.20 -14.70 9.15
C GLN A 457 1.13 -13.25 8.68
N GLY A 458 1.20 -13.03 7.37
CA GLY A 458 1.18 -11.69 6.79
C GLY A 458 1.10 -11.74 5.28
N ARG A 459 0.82 -10.60 4.65
CA ARG A 459 0.82 -10.52 3.19
C ARG A 459 2.25 -10.50 2.67
N LEU A 460 2.56 -11.40 1.74
CA LEU A 460 3.88 -11.53 1.12
C LEU A 460 4.12 -10.37 0.14
N PHE A 461 5.16 -9.55 0.35
CA PHE A 461 5.45 -8.44 -0.56
C PHE A 461 6.94 -8.10 -0.58
N GLY A 462 7.47 -7.67 -1.72
CA GLY A 462 8.91 -7.51 -1.88
C GLY A 462 9.37 -7.56 -3.33
N GLY A 463 10.58 -8.09 -3.55
CA GLY A 463 11.19 -8.24 -4.87
C GLY A 463 12.73 -8.30 -4.84
N CYS A 464 13.39 -7.76 -5.86
CA CYS A 464 14.85 -7.67 -5.90
C CYS A 464 15.36 -6.56 -4.96
N LEU A 465 16.29 -6.86 -4.06
CA LEU A 465 16.75 -5.97 -2.99
C LEU A 465 17.18 -4.59 -3.49
N THR A 466 18.00 -4.53 -4.54
CA THR A 466 18.49 -3.26 -5.10
C THR A 466 17.37 -2.45 -5.74
N VAL A 467 16.40 -3.13 -6.36
CA VAL A 467 15.23 -2.49 -6.95
C VAL A 467 14.30 -1.97 -5.85
N MET A 468 14.08 -2.73 -4.79
CA MET A 468 13.30 -2.28 -3.62
C MET A 468 13.92 -1.03 -3.00
N ALA A 469 15.23 -1.02 -2.76
CA ALA A 469 15.94 0.13 -2.21
C ALA A 469 15.82 1.36 -3.13
N ARG A 470 15.95 1.16 -4.46
CA ARG A 470 15.78 2.24 -5.46
C ARG A 470 14.35 2.79 -5.53
N LEU A 471 13.34 1.93 -5.42
CA LEU A 471 11.93 2.31 -5.54
C LEU A 471 11.33 2.93 -4.28
N ALA A 472 12.01 2.80 -3.14
CA ALA A 472 11.56 3.34 -1.86
C ALA A 472 11.22 4.84 -1.86
N GLY A 473 11.93 5.64 -2.67
CA GLY A 473 11.66 7.06 -2.83
C GLY A 473 10.41 7.38 -3.66
N VAL A 474 9.82 6.39 -4.32
CA VAL A 474 8.66 6.59 -5.21
C VAL A 474 7.36 6.41 -4.41
N GLN A 475 6.93 7.49 -3.76
CA GLN A 475 5.75 7.51 -2.88
C GLN A 475 4.47 6.96 -3.51
N ALA A 476 4.32 7.09 -4.83
CA ALA A 476 3.13 6.62 -5.54
C ALA A 476 2.97 5.09 -5.56
N ILE A 477 4.08 4.33 -5.42
CA ILE A 477 4.07 2.87 -5.58
C ILE A 477 4.70 2.10 -4.41
N VAL A 478 5.35 2.80 -3.48
CA VAL A 478 5.91 2.15 -2.29
C VAL A 478 4.78 1.56 -1.44
N PRO A 479 4.87 0.28 -1.02
CA PRO A 479 3.80 -0.35 -0.25
C PRO A 479 3.81 0.08 1.22
N ASP A 480 2.67 -0.05 1.90
CA ASP A 480 2.62 -0.03 3.37
C ASP A 480 3.24 -1.33 3.92
N TRP A 481 4.38 -1.25 4.58
CA TRP A 481 5.11 -2.42 5.09
C TRP A 481 4.52 -3.05 6.36
N ASN A 482 3.56 -2.40 7.02
CA ASN A 482 3.01 -2.86 8.29
C ASN A 482 2.37 -4.26 8.19
N GLY A 483 2.81 -5.19 9.03
CA GLY A 483 2.27 -6.55 9.14
C GLY A 483 2.57 -7.45 7.93
N ARG A 484 3.46 -7.03 7.02
CA ARG A 484 3.82 -7.82 5.83
C ARG A 484 4.90 -8.85 6.13
N ILE A 485 4.84 -9.97 5.43
CA ILE A 485 6.02 -10.82 5.26
C ILE A 485 6.81 -10.21 4.11
N VAL A 486 7.93 -9.58 4.43
CA VAL A 486 8.83 -9.00 3.44
C VAL A 486 9.56 -10.15 2.75
N PHE A 487 9.69 -10.11 1.43
CA PHE A 487 10.63 -11.00 0.75
C PHE A 487 11.64 -10.21 -0.07
N PHE A 488 12.87 -10.70 -0.13
CA PHE A 488 13.82 -10.18 -1.11
C PHE A 488 14.79 -11.22 -1.60
N GLU A 489 15.38 -10.95 -2.75
CA GLU A 489 16.48 -11.70 -3.34
C GLU A 489 17.51 -10.73 -3.92
N THR A 490 18.68 -11.24 -4.31
CA THR A 490 19.76 -10.43 -4.89
C THR A 490 20.16 -10.95 -6.24
N ALA A 491 20.26 -10.01 -7.18
CA ALA A 491 20.68 -10.24 -8.56
C ALA A 491 22.18 -10.51 -8.72
N THR A 492 22.59 -10.57 -9.99
CA THR A 492 23.99 -10.57 -10.42
C THR A 492 24.71 -9.28 -10.01
N GLY A 493 26.04 -9.34 -9.97
CA GLY A 493 26.92 -8.17 -9.93
C GLY A 493 27.06 -7.52 -11.31
N ASP A 494 27.84 -6.44 -11.39
CA ASP A 494 28.01 -5.67 -12.64
C ASP A 494 28.78 -6.41 -13.74
N ASP A 495 29.48 -7.49 -13.38
CA ASP A 495 30.15 -8.40 -14.32
C ASP A 495 29.22 -9.50 -14.84
N ASP A 496 27.96 -9.49 -14.41
CA ASP A 496 26.88 -10.43 -14.68
C ASP A 496 27.17 -11.90 -14.30
N VAL A 497 28.41 -12.23 -13.93
CA VAL A 497 28.87 -13.56 -13.53
C VAL A 497 28.87 -13.72 -12.01
N SER A 498 29.24 -12.67 -11.28
CA SER A 498 29.29 -12.70 -9.82
C SER A 498 27.94 -12.42 -9.20
N GLY A 499 27.82 -12.73 -7.91
CA GLY A 499 26.71 -12.25 -7.09
C GLY A 499 26.88 -10.77 -6.77
N ASN A 500 25.76 -10.09 -6.51
CA ASN A 500 25.79 -8.70 -6.04
C ASN A 500 26.74 -8.55 -4.82
N PRO A 501 27.73 -7.66 -4.85
CA PRO A 501 28.73 -7.53 -3.78
C PRO A 501 28.14 -7.33 -2.38
N LEU A 502 28.74 -7.93 -1.35
CA LEU A 502 28.20 -7.93 0.02
C LEU A 502 28.00 -6.52 0.58
N GLU A 503 28.85 -5.58 0.23
CA GLU A 503 28.73 -4.18 0.63
C GLU A 503 27.48 -3.51 0.05
N ARG A 504 27.08 -3.89 -1.18
CA ARG A 504 25.83 -3.41 -1.80
C ARG A 504 24.62 -4.10 -1.21
N VAL A 505 24.71 -5.40 -0.89
CA VAL A 505 23.66 -6.11 -0.15
C VAL A 505 23.44 -5.44 1.21
N ARG A 506 24.53 -5.17 1.94
CA ARG A 506 24.49 -4.46 3.23
C ARG A 506 23.89 -3.07 3.10
N ALA A 507 24.29 -2.30 2.09
CA ALA A 507 23.75 -0.97 1.83
C ALA A 507 22.25 -1.01 1.52
N GLY A 508 21.81 -1.86 0.60
CA GLY A 508 20.39 -2.00 0.26
C GLY A 508 19.54 -2.42 1.45
N MET A 509 20.03 -3.34 2.29
CA MET A 509 19.34 -3.69 3.53
C MET A 509 19.29 -2.53 4.52
N ALA A 510 20.39 -1.79 4.68
CA ALA A 510 20.45 -0.61 5.53
C ALA A 510 19.48 0.48 5.06
N ASP A 511 19.33 0.68 3.74
CA ASP A 511 18.36 1.62 3.17
C ASP A 511 16.93 1.22 3.53
N LEU A 512 16.55 -0.05 3.36
CA LEU A 512 15.23 -0.54 3.75
C LEU A 512 15.00 -0.41 5.27
N ILE A 513 16.02 -0.65 6.10
CA ILE A 513 15.95 -0.42 7.55
C ILE A 513 15.71 1.05 7.87
N ALA A 514 16.44 1.97 7.22
CA ALA A 514 16.30 3.42 7.42
C ALA A 514 14.92 3.93 7.03
N GLN A 515 14.28 3.28 6.05
CA GLN A 515 12.91 3.57 5.62
C GLN A 515 11.83 2.96 6.53
N GLY A 516 12.24 2.14 7.51
CA GLY A 516 11.33 1.52 8.46
C GLY A 516 10.63 0.25 7.96
N VAL A 517 11.09 -0.34 6.84
CA VAL A 517 10.49 -1.56 6.25
C VAL A 517 10.34 -2.70 7.27
N PHE A 518 11.33 -2.85 8.15
CA PHE A 518 11.37 -3.93 9.14
C PHE A 518 10.81 -3.55 10.52
N GLU A 519 10.25 -2.36 10.70
CA GLU A 519 9.74 -1.92 12.02
C GLU A 519 8.55 -2.76 12.49
N ASN A 520 7.61 -3.00 11.58
CA ASN A 520 6.37 -3.73 11.85
C ASN A 520 6.20 -4.91 10.89
N ALA A 521 7.29 -5.42 10.30
CA ALA A 521 7.25 -6.61 9.47
C ALA A 521 6.78 -7.82 10.30
N ALA A 522 5.91 -8.64 9.70
CA ALA A 522 5.46 -9.89 10.30
C ALA A 522 6.51 -11.01 10.11
N GLY A 523 7.33 -10.95 9.06
CA GLY A 523 8.35 -11.95 8.74
C GLY A 523 9.28 -11.46 7.63
N LEU A 524 10.40 -12.16 7.44
CA LEU A 524 11.31 -11.98 6.31
C LEU A 524 11.60 -13.31 5.62
N VAL A 525 11.49 -13.35 4.30
CA VAL A 525 11.93 -14.46 3.45
C VAL A 525 13.01 -13.98 2.49
N VAL A 526 14.17 -14.63 2.50
CA VAL A 526 15.31 -14.29 1.64
C VAL A 526 15.51 -15.41 0.62
N GLY A 527 15.44 -15.04 -0.66
CA GLY A 527 15.74 -15.94 -1.77
C GLY A 527 17.20 -16.36 -1.76
N ARG A 528 17.50 -17.50 -2.38
CA ARG A 528 18.89 -17.97 -2.53
C ARG A 528 19.72 -16.87 -3.22
N PRO A 529 20.80 -16.39 -2.59
CA PRO A 529 21.58 -15.31 -3.16
C PRO A 529 22.47 -15.82 -4.30
N PHE A 530 22.26 -15.29 -5.51
CA PHE A 530 23.07 -15.64 -6.67
C PHE A 530 24.56 -15.34 -6.44
N GLY A 531 25.44 -16.26 -6.84
CA GLY A 531 26.90 -16.10 -6.72
C GLY A 531 27.47 -16.29 -5.30
N TYR A 532 26.65 -16.70 -4.32
CA TYR A 532 27.07 -17.05 -2.97
C TYR A 532 26.92 -18.56 -2.76
N ASP A 533 27.76 -19.34 -3.46
CA ASP A 533 27.59 -20.79 -3.55
C ASP A 533 28.36 -21.59 -2.50
N SER A 534 29.52 -21.09 -2.07
CA SER A 534 30.34 -21.74 -1.05
C SER A 534 29.75 -21.57 0.35
N PRO A 535 29.97 -22.51 1.29
CA PRO A 535 29.52 -22.38 2.68
C PRO A 535 29.98 -21.07 3.33
N GLU A 536 31.24 -20.67 3.08
CA GLU A 536 31.85 -19.47 3.66
C GLU A 536 31.15 -18.21 3.13
N ARG A 537 30.94 -18.12 1.80
CA ARG A 537 30.24 -16.98 1.20
C ARG A 537 28.77 -16.90 1.64
N LYS A 538 28.09 -18.04 1.76
CA LYS A 538 26.72 -18.10 2.32
C LYS A 538 26.70 -17.61 3.77
N GLU A 539 27.67 -18.01 4.57
CA GLU A 539 27.80 -17.57 5.95
C GLU A 539 28.04 -16.07 6.06
N GLU A 540 28.93 -15.50 5.23
CA GLU A 540 29.13 -14.06 5.14
C GLU A 540 27.83 -13.30 4.82
N TYR A 541 27.04 -13.79 3.86
CA TYR A 541 25.74 -13.21 3.51
C TYR A 541 24.75 -13.31 4.68
N MET A 542 24.64 -14.47 5.33
CA MET A 542 23.79 -14.65 6.51
C MET A 542 24.23 -13.74 7.67
N ASN A 543 25.54 -13.50 7.83
CA ASN A 543 26.07 -12.62 8.87
C ASN A 543 25.72 -11.15 8.61
N VAL A 544 25.59 -10.71 7.36
CA VAL A 544 25.03 -9.38 7.05
C VAL A 544 23.58 -9.28 7.54
N ILE A 545 22.74 -10.28 7.26
CA ILE A 545 21.34 -10.29 7.70
C ILE A 545 21.25 -10.29 9.24
N LYS A 546 22.00 -11.18 9.90
CA LYS A 546 22.03 -11.29 11.36
C LYS A 546 22.52 -9.99 12.00
N GLY A 547 23.64 -9.45 11.52
CA GLY A 547 24.20 -8.20 12.06
C GLY A 547 23.28 -6.99 11.93
N LEU A 548 22.48 -6.92 10.86
CA LEU A 548 21.56 -5.80 10.63
C LEU A 548 20.20 -5.96 11.33
N LEU A 549 19.69 -7.19 11.44
CA LEU A 549 18.33 -7.44 11.91
C LEU A 549 18.27 -8.13 13.28
N CYS A 550 19.21 -9.03 13.59
CA CYS A 550 19.24 -9.82 14.82
C CYS A 550 20.05 -9.17 15.95
N ASP A 551 20.91 -8.20 15.60
CA ASP A 551 21.70 -7.44 16.56
C ASP A 551 21.21 -5.98 16.66
N GLY A 552 21.73 -5.25 17.64
CA GLY A 552 21.44 -3.82 17.81
C GLY A 552 19.95 -3.49 18.00
N ARG A 553 19.49 -2.39 17.38
CA ARG A 553 18.14 -1.83 17.60
C ARG A 553 17.00 -2.75 17.16
N LEU A 554 17.24 -3.64 16.18
CA LEU A 554 16.21 -4.53 15.64
C LEU A 554 16.23 -5.93 16.27
N ALA A 555 17.17 -6.21 17.18
CA ALA A 555 17.28 -7.47 17.90
C ALA A 555 15.99 -7.82 18.69
N GLU A 556 15.30 -6.81 19.22
CA GLU A 556 14.05 -7.00 19.98
C GLU A 556 12.86 -7.41 19.11
N LYS A 557 12.95 -7.23 17.78
CA LYS A 557 11.90 -7.66 16.86
C LYS A 557 11.84 -9.20 16.85
N LYS A 558 10.65 -9.79 16.87
CA LYS A 558 10.48 -11.25 16.99
C LYS A 558 10.00 -11.94 15.72
N PHE A 559 9.94 -11.21 14.60
CA PHE A 559 9.48 -11.80 13.35
C PHE A 559 10.47 -12.87 12.83
N PRO A 560 10.00 -14.00 12.31
CA PRO A 560 10.87 -15.05 11.80
C PRO A 560 11.60 -14.62 10.52
N ILE A 561 12.80 -15.16 10.33
CA ILE A 561 13.65 -14.91 9.15
C ILE A 561 14.00 -16.25 8.51
N LEU A 562 13.45 -16.49 7.32
CA LEU A 562 13.71 -17.66 6.48
C LEU A 562 14.70 -17.30 5.36
N PHE A 563 15.75 -18.09 5.18
CA PHE A 563 16.80 -17.86 4.20
C PHE A 563 16.96 -19.04 3.25
N ASN A 564 17.52 -18.77 2.06
CA ASN A 564 17.86 -19.75 1.01
C ASN A 564 16.65 -20.40 0.32
N VAL A 565 15.56 -19.65 0.14
CA VAL A 565 14.37 -20.13 -0.58
C VAL A 565 14.60 -20.07 -2.09
N ASP A 566 14.08 -21.03 -2.85
CA ASP A 566 14.24 -21.17 -4.29
C ASP A 566 13.47 -20.10 -5.09
N PHE A 567 13.81 -18.82 -4.95
CA PHE A 567 13.34 -17.75 -5.82
C PHE A 567 14.42 -16.67 -6.01
N GLY A 568 14.33 -15.91 -7.10
CA GLY A 568 15.30 -14.88 -7.47
C GLY A 568 16.18 -15.31 -8.62
N HIS A 569 17.41 -14.80 -8.68
CA HIS A 569 18.34 -15.02 -9.79
C HIS A 569 19.04 -16.39 -9.79
N THR A 570 18.69 -17.30 -8.87
CA THR A 570 19.12 -18.70 -8.97
C THR A 570 18.05 -19.56 -9.59
N THR A 571 18.46 -20.48 -10.44
CA THR A 571 17.59 -21.46 -11.10
C THR A 571 17.70 -22.82 -10.39
N PRO A 572 16.61 -23.57 -10.18
CA PRO A 572 15.24 -23.21 -10.52
C PRO A 572 14.59 -22.28 -9.47
N MET A 573 13.44 -21.73 -9.83
CA MET A 573 12.65 -20.87 -8.95
C MET A 573 11.18 -21.29 -8.83
N VAL A 574 10.59 -21.08 -7.66
CA VAL A 574 9.14 -21.10 -7.44
C VAL A 574 8.51 -19.80 -7.94
N THR A 575 7.19 -19.81 -8.13
CA THR A 575 6.42 -18.60 -8.47
C THR A 575 5.64 -18.11 -7.25
N LEU A 576 5.92 -16.89 -6.80
CA LEU A 576 5.34 -16.31 -5.59
C LEU A 576 4.29 -15.24 -5.94
N PRO A 577 3.04 -15.34 -5.43
CA PRO A 577 2.04 -14.30 -5.64
C PRO A 577 2.33 -13.10 -4.73
N LEU A 578 2.43 -11.90 -5.31
CA LEU A 578 2.51 -10.67 -4.54
C LEU A 578 1.19 -10.40 -3.81
N ASP A 579 1.32 -9.94 -2.58
CA ASP A 579 0.24 -9.56 -1.66
C ASP A 579 -0.67 -10.72 -1.20
N GLY A 580 -0.33 -11.97 -1.53
CA GLY A 580 -0.99 -13.16 -1.00
C GLY A 580 -0.71 -13.40 0.48
N LEU A 581 -1.69 -13.91 1.24
CA LEU A 581 -1.54 -14.27 2.64
C LEU A 581 -0.62 -15.48 2.79
N ALA A 582 0.52 -15.27 3.44
CA ALA A 582 1.52 -16.28 3.68
C ALA A 582 1.64 -16.62 5.17
N VAL A 583 2.10 -17.83 5.45
CA VAL A 583 2.45 -18.33 6.78
C VAL A 583 3.92 -18.75 6.79
N LEU A 584 4.61 -18.39 7.87
CA LEU A 584 5.93 -18.91 8.25
C LEU A 584 5.79 -19.63 9.59
N ASP A 585 6.30 -20.86 9.68
CA ASP A 585 6.35 -21.62 10.94
C ASP A 585 7.65 -22.43 11.00
N SER A 586 8.61 -21.97 11.81
CA SER A 586 9.91 -22.65 11.92
C SER A 586 9.86 -24.01 12.61
N GLU A 587 8.84 -24.28 13.44
CA GLU A 587 8.69 -25.58 14.11
C GLU A 587 8.23 -26.65 13.13
N LYS A 588 7.43 -26.26 12.14
CA LYS A 588 6.98 -27.14 11.04
C LYS A 588 7.88 -27.08 9.82
N ASP A 589 8.92 -26.23 9.87
CA ASP A 589 9.72 -25.87 8.71
C ASP A 589 8.83 -25.47 7.51
N GLN A 590 7.90 -24.54 7.72
CA GLN A 590 6.84 -24.21 6.76
C GLN A 590 6.96 -22.78 6.24
N PHE A 591 6.84 -22.65 4.92
CA PHE A 591 6.50 -21.41 4.22
C PHE A 591 5.38 -21.75 3.24
N ALA A 592 4.21 -21.14 3.40
CA ALA A 592 3.03 -21.48 2.61
C ALA A 592 2.22 -20.24 2.21
N ILE A 593 1.51 -20.33 1.07
CA ILE A 593 0.47 -19.36 0.69
C ILE A 593 -0.89 -20.00 0.97
N ILE A 594 -1.64 -19.39 1.87
CA ILE A 594 -2.89 -19.95 2.43
C ILE A 594 -4.14 -19.24 1.93
N GLU A 595 -3.98 -18.37 0.93
CA GLU A 595 -5.03 -17.60 0.27
C GLU A 595 -5.07 -17.95 -1.20
N SER A 596 -6.28 -17.97 -1.79
CA SER A 596 -6.44 -18.02 -3.24
C SER A 596 -5.91 -16.72 -3.86
N VAL A 597 -5.11 -16.86 -4.92
CA VAL A 597 -4.44 -15.74 -5.60
C VAL A 597 -4.93 -15.53 -7.03
N LEU A 598 -6.02 -16.20 -7.38
CA LEU A 598 -6.75 -16.06 -8.63
C LEU A 598 -8.23 -15.83 -8.31
N SER A 599 -8.97 -15.25 -9.24
CA SER A 599 -10.42 -15.13 -9.11
C SER A 599 -11.11 -16.49 -9.31
N THR A 600 -12.23 -16.68 -8.59
CA THR A 600 -13.08 -17.88 -8.67
C THR A 600 -14.08 -17.81 -9.81
#